data_AF-A0A2T6ZKX3-F1
#
_entry.id   AF-A0A2T6ZKX3-F1
#
_cell.length_a   1.000
_cell.length_b   1.000
_cell.length_c   1.000
_cell.angle_alpha   90.00
_cell.angle_beta   90.00
_cell.angle_gamma   90.00
#
_symmetry.space_group_name_H-M   'P 1'
#
loop_
_entity.id
_entity.type
_entity.pdbx_description
1 polymer ?
#
loop_
_entity_poly.entity_id
_entity_poly.type
_entity_poly.pdbx_seq_one_letter_code
_entity_poly.pdbx_strand_id
1 'polypeptide(L)' 'MKEEMFSFVLSGKTAVVTGGTCSIGQTMALALAGAGADIILPRSGILVSPPHHTDDNEHVNRR' A
#
# COMPACT_ATOMS: atom_id res chain seq x y z
N MET A 1 9.95 -18.97 31.55
CA MET A 1 10.41 -17.65 31.08
C MET A 1 9.20 -16.97 30.43
N LYS A 2 8.51 -16.09 31.17
CA LYS A 2 7.47 -15.24 30.59
C LYS A 2 8.17 -13.93 30.30
N GLU A 3 8.51 -13.67 29.03
CA GLU A 3 8.87 -12.32 28.65
C GLU A 3 7.58 -11.51 28.61
N GLU A 4 7.38 -10.64 29.60
CA GLU A 4 6.48 -9.51 29.43
C GLU A 4 7.17 -8.51 28.50
N MET A 5 7.13 -8.81 27.21
CA MET A 5 7.20 -7.80 26.17
C MET A 5 6.02 -6.86 26.39
N PHE A 6 6.29 -5.56 26.47
CA PHE A 6 5.25 -4.53 26.56
C PHE A 6 4.37 -4.62 25.30
N SER A 7 3.33 -5.46 25.37
CA SER A 7 2.46 -5.76 24.25
C SER A 7 1.41 -4.67 24.18
N PHE A 8 1.49 -3.82 23.15
CA PHE A 8 0.39 -2.93 22.81
C PHE A 8 -0.83 -3.78 22.45
N VAL A 9 -2.00 -3.50 23.03
CA VAL A 9 -3.27 -4.15 22.65
C VAL A 9 -3.94 -3.30 21.56
N LEU A 10 -3.88 -3.80 20.33
CA LEU A 10 -4.42 -3.14 19.14
C LEU A 10 -5.76 -3.70 18.66
N SER A 11 -6.39 -4.57 19.46
CA SER A 11 -7.77 -5.03 19.21
C SER A 11 -8.71 -3.85 18.95
N GLY A 12 -9.48 -3.96 17.86
CA GLY A 12 -10.44 -2.96 17.40
C GLY A 12 -9.85 -1.78 16.63
N LYS A 13 -8.54 -1.79 16.31
CA LYS A 13 -7.91 -0.77 15.46
C LYS A 13 -7.52 -1.37 14.12
N THR A 14 -7.54 -0.53 13.10
CA THR A 14 -7.02 -0.86 11.77
C THR A 14 -5.66 -0.19 11.57
N ALA A 15 -4.67 -0.94 11.11
CA ALA A 15 -3.36 -0.43 10.75
C ALA A 15 -3.15 -0.51 9.23
N VAL A 16 -2.72 0.60 8.63
CA VAL A 16 -2.32 0.68 7.23
C VAL A 16 -0.80 0.63 7.15
N VAL A 17 -0.25 -0.41 6.51
CA VAL A 17 1.21 -0.60 6.41
C VAL A 17 1.64 -0.51 4.95
N THR A 18 2.22 0.63 4.57
CA THR A 18 2.81 0.81 3.24
C THR A 18 4.10 0.01 3.14
N GLY A 19 4.32 -0.65 1.99
CA GLY A 19 5.46 -1.56 1.83
C GLY A 19 5.38 -2.84 2.69
N GLY A 20 4.22 -3.17 3.26
CA GLY A 20 4.06 -4.32 4.17
C GLY A 20 4.19 -5.71 3.52
N THR A 21 4.48 -5.78 2.23
CA THR A 21 4.69 -7.04 1.49
C THR A 21 6.16 -7.47 1.43
N CYS A 22 7.10 -6.69 1.96
CA CYS A 22 8.53 -7.03 1.97
C CYS A 22 9.27 -6.35 3.13
N SER A 23 10.41 -6.92 3.54
CA SER A 23 11.38 -6.34 4.48
C SER A 23 10.73 -5.94 5.83
N ILE A 24 11.17 -4.83 6.42
CA ILE A 24 10.71 -4.32 7.72
C ILE A 24 9.19 -4.12 7.76
N GLY A 25 8.57 -3.77 6.63
CA GLY A 25 7.13 -3.57 6.54
C GLY A 25 6.36 -4.85 6.81
N GLN A 26 6.87 -5.99 6.35
CA GLN A 26 6.26 -7.30 6.63
C GLN A 26 6.36 -7.65 8.11
N THR A 27 7.53 -7.45 8.72
CA THR A 27 7.72 -7.70 10.16
C THR A 27 6.79 -6.82 11.00
N MET A 28 6.65 -5.54 10.63
CA MET A 28 5.73 -4.62 11.30
C MET A 28 4.26 -5.02 11.12
N ALA A 29 3.84 -5.39 9.90
CA ALA A 29 2.48 -5.86 9.66
C ALA A 29 2.13 -7.09 10.51
N LEU A 30 3.07 -8.04 10.63
CA LEU A 30 2.90 -9.24 11.46
C LEU A 30 2.85 -8.90 12.96
N ALA A 31 3.72 -8.02 13.45
CA ALA A 31 3.72 -7.61 14.85
C ALA A 31 2.42 -6.88 15.24
N LEU A 32 1.93 -5.98 14.39
CA LEU A 32 0.68 -5.25 14.61
C LEU A 32 -0.54 -6.18 14.53
N ALA A 33 -0.54 -7.14 13.60
CA ALA A 33 -1.58 -8.16 13.53
C ALA A 33 -1.58 -9.05 14.79
N GLY A 34 -0.40 -9.46 15.26
CA GLY A 34 -0.23 -10.22 16.51
C GLY A 34 -0.71 -9.46 17.75
N ALA A 35 -0.66 -8.13 17.72
CA ALA A 35 -1.23 -7.24 18.74
C ALA A 35 -2.77 -7.07 18.62
N GLY A 36 -3.39 -7.61 17.57
CA GLY A 36 -4.85 -7.60 17.37
C GLY A 36 -5.37 -6.52 16.42
N ALA A 37 -4.50 -5.86 15.65
CA ALA A 37 -4.96 -4.92 14.62
C ALA A 37 -5.46 -5.63 13.36
N ASP A 38 -6.51 -5.10 12.73
CA ASP A 38 -6.85 -5.42 11.35
C ASP A 38 -5.87 -4.73 10.39
N ILE A 39 -5.29 -5.45 9.44
CA ILE A 39 -4.21 -4.93 8.60
C ILE A 39 -4.68 -4.64 7.17
N ILE A 40 -4.35 -3.46 6.66
CA ILE A 40 -4.49 -3.10 5.25
C ILE A 40 -3.10 -2.90 4.64
N LEU A 41 -2.80 -3.64 3.57
CA LEU A 41 -1.55 -3.56 2.81
C LEU A 41 -1.78 -2.93 1.42
N PRO A 42 -1.58 -1.62 1.25
CA PRO A 42 -1.69 -0.99 -0.05
C PRO A 42 -0.56 -1.47 -0.99
N ARG A 43 -0.93 -1.78 -2.23
CA ARG A 43 0.00 -2.21 -3.30
C ARG A 43 0.35 -1.03 -4.19
N SER A 44 1.63 -0.89 -4.56
CA SER A 44 2.14 0.25 -5.37
C SER A 44 1.93 0.12 -6.89
N GLY A 45 1.40 -1.00 -7.41
CA GLY A 45 1.29 -1.23 -8.84
C GLY A 45 -0.09 -0.91 -9.39
N ILE A 46 -0.29 0.31 -9.87
CA ILE A 46 -1.36 0.62 -10.82
C ILE A 46 -0.69 1.17 -12.09
N LEU A 47 -0.69 0.38 -13.17
CA LEU A 47 -0.31 0.87 -14.49
C LEU A 47 -1.56 1.48 -15.11
N VAL A 48 -1.65 2.81 -15.08
CA VAL A 48 -2.65 3.54 -15.85
C VAL A 48 -1.95 3.96 -17.13
N SER A 49 -2.34 3.38 -18.26
CA SER A 49 -1.91 3.86 -19.57
C SER A 49 -2.38 5.31 -19.73
N PRO A 50 -1.52 6.23 -20.21
CA PRO A 50 -1.95 7.58 -20.48
C PRO A 50 -3.09 7.57 -21.52
N PRO A 51 -4.08 8.48 -21.41
CA PRO A 51 -5.09 8.62 -22.45
C PRO A 51 -4.40 8.94 -23.78
N HIS A 52 -4.69 8.15 -24.80
CA HIS A 52 -4.14 8.32 -26.14
C HIS A 52 -4.86 9.51 -26.80
N HIS A 53 -4.40 10.73 -26.56
CA HIS A 53 -4.82 11.88 -27.36
C HIS A 53 -4.11 11.81 -28.71
N THR A 54 -4.81 11.35 -29.74
CA THR A 54 -4.42 11.67 -31.12
C THR A 54 -4.69 13.14 -31.33
N ASP A 55 -3.64 13.90 -31.63
CA ASP A 55 -3.78 15.25 -32.13
C ASP A 55 -4.30 15.14 -33.57
N ASP A 56 -5.61 15.31 -33.77
CA ASP A 56 -6.26 15.25 -35.07
C ASP A 56 -5.92 16.47 -35.98
N ASN A 57 -4.94 17.29 -35.61
CA ASN A 57 -4.67 18.58 -36.25
C ASN A 57 -3.53 18.54 -37.29
N GLU A 58 -3.02 17.35 -37.65
CA GLU A 58 -2.01 17.19 -38.71
C GLU A 58 -2.53 17.49 -40.13
N HIS A 59 -3.83 17.78 -40.29
CA HIS A 59 -4.45 18.05 -41.60
C HIS A 59 -4.72 19.53 -41.92
N VAL A 60 -4.45 20.47 -40.99
CA VAL A 60 -4.81 21.90 -41.15
C VAL A 60 -3.68 22.78 -41.72
N ASN A 61 -2.58 22.23 -42.24
CA ASN A 61 -1.54 23.04 -42.90
C ASN A 61 -1.14 22.58 -44.32
N ARG A 62 -2.09 22.01 -45.07
CA ARG A 62 -1.99 21.93 -46.54
C ARG A 62 -3.03 22.85 -47.19
N ARG A 63 -2.76 24.15 -47.19
CA ARG A 63 -3.12 25.14 -48.24
C ARG A 63 -2.73 26.54 -47.79
#